data_AF-A1AZ73-F1
#
_entry.id   AF-A1AZ73-F1
#
_cell.length_a   1.000
_cell.length_b   1.000
_cell.length_c   1.000
_cell.angle_alpha   90.00
_cell.angle_beta   90.00
_cell.angle_gamma   90.00
#
_symmetry.space_group_name_H-M   'P 1'
#
loop_
_entity.id
_entity.type
_entity.pdbx_description
1 polymer ?
#
loop_
_entity_poly.entity_id
_entity_poly.type
_entity_poly.pdbx_seq_one_letter_code
_entity_poly.pdbx_strand_id
1 'polypeptide(L)'
;MLPPHRIPAIALLTFLAAAAAGAQSLPQQPGYDAFQHAVVVEPRPYEFEILGVKPGMPIDEAVRLIEEHLGKELSPLDGTLQISSPDGRTFRTELRLGYETPGITFFLHNQDDQPFDSLKLDVSTPASGSVVTVVRREVRLSASDGPDGASLLAQLEDLYGEPSETKVSPGTNSWLWATDMDYSDIAFVGGGPEPRYACVRGLPDNGRYSYEAPFLTGGPNNCGATFGVSHRTSATTVTLNFRLTDYKLVDQDRAAANSQVDEKLTATAAPSDMKL
;
A
#
# COMPACT_ATOMS: atom_id res chain seq x y z
N MET A 1 23.27 -17.73 14.43
CA MET A 1 23.58 -16.35 14.03
C MET A 1 22.42 -15.48 14.47
N LEU A 2 22.62 -14.65 15.50
CA LEU A 2 21.61 -13.71 15.99
C LEU A 2 21.55 -12.51 15.03
N PRO A 3 20.37 -11.94 14.73
CA PRO A 3 20.27 -10.74 13.92
C PRO A 3 20.90 -9.54 14.67
N PRO A 4 21.44 -8.55 13.97
CA PRO A 4 22.01 -7.36 14.58
C PRO A 4 20.93 -6.59 15.35
N HIS A 5 21.33 -6.05 16.49
CA HIS A 5 20.52 -5.31 17.45
C HIS A 5 19.59 -4.28 16.78
N ARG A 6 18.28 -4.56 16.78
CA ARG A 6 17.26 -3.54 16.50
C ARG A 6 17.24 -2.54 17.66
N ILE A 7 17.49 -1.27 17.36
CA ILE A 7 17.36 -0.16 18.30
C ILE A 7 15.86 -0.01 18.63
N PRO A 8 15.45 0.10 19.91
CA PRO A 8 14.10 0.50 20.24
C PRO A 8 13.92 1.97 19.84
N ALA A 9 13.19 2.24 18.77
CA ALA A 9 12.80 3.58 18.34
C ALA A 9 11.29 3.73 18.46
N ILE A 10 10.80 4.95 18.67
CA ILE A 10 9.36 5.24 18.69
C ILE A 10 9.04 5.94 17.37
N ALA A 11 8.28 5.27 16.51
CA ALA A 11 7.74 5.86 15.29
C ALA A 11 6.32 6.38 15.56
N LEU A 12 6.09 7.67 15.33
CA LEU A 12 4.76 8.26 15.42
C LEU A 12 4.36 8.77 14.03
N LEU A 13 3.38 8.13 13.41
CA LEU A 13 2.74 8.63 12.20
C LEU A 13 1.52 9.45 12.63
N THR A 14 1.66 10.77 12.67
CA THR A 14 0.56 11.67 13.04
C THR A 14 -0.21 12.12 11.80
N PHE A 15 -1.48 11.77 11.74
CA PHE A 15 -2.46 12.44 10.87
C PHE A 15 -2.85 13.75 11.54
N LEU A 16 -2.41 14.88 11.00
CA LEU A 16 -2.69 16.18 11.60
C LEU A 16 -4.12 16.64 11.27
N ALA A 17 -5.00 16.53 12.28
CA ALA A 17 -6.04 17.52 12.55
C ALA A 17 -5.56 18.37 13.75
N ALA A 18 -5.57 19.69 13.64
CA ALA A 18 -4.90 20.60 14.57
C ALA A 18 -5.62 20.76 15.93
N ALA A 19 -4.87 20.62 17.05
CA ALA A 19 -4.90 21.50 18.25
C ALA A 19 -3.89 21.04 19.35
N ALA A 20 -3.27 22.01 20.05
CA ALA A 20 -2.15 21.92 21.01
C ALA A 20 -2.59 21.59 22.47
N ALA A 21 -1.78 21.40 23.54
CA ALA A 21 -0.36 21.55 23.89
C ALA A 21 -0.05 20.82 25.23
N GLY A 22 1.23 20.50 25.51
CA GLY A 22 1.72 20.18 26.87
C GLY A 22 3.21 19.76 26.98
N ALA A 23 4.04 20.63 27.59
CA ALA A 23 5.40 20.49 28.16
C ALA A 23 6.63 20.15 27.26
N GLN A 24 7.71 20.93 27.48
CA GLN A 24 8.80 21.22 26.54
C GLN A 24 10.13 20.52 26.88
N SER A 25 10.69 19.76 25.93
CA SER A 25 12.11 19.83 25.60
C SER A 25 12.31 20.99 24.62
N LEU A 26 13.45 21.69 24.68
CA LEU A 26 13.77 22.76 23.72
C LEU A 26 13.56 22.22 22.29
N PRO A 27 12.68 22.81 21.45
CA PRO A 27 12.54 22.34 20.09
C PRO A 27 13.83 22.68 19.35
N GLN A 28 14.63 21.67 19.02
CA GLN A 28 15.52 21.75 17.86
C GLN A 28 14.69 22.38 16.73
N GLN A 29 15.17 23.46 16.12
CA GLN A 29 14.46 24.02 14.97
C GLN A 29 14.32 22.91 13.91
N PRO A 30 13.09 22.45 13.57
CA PRO A 30 12.93 21.33 12.68
C PRO A 30 13.10 21.82 11.24
N GLY A 31 14.17 21.39 10.58
CA GLY A 31 14.15 21.25 9.12
C GLY A 31 13.56 19.90 8.77
N TYR A 32 12.78 19.82 7.69
CA TYR A 32 12.38 18.53 7.13
C TYR A 32 13.62 17.86 6.54
N ASP A 33 13.94 16.64 7.00
CA ASP A 33 14.81 15.72 6.29
C ASP A 33 14.13 15.31 4.98
N ALA A 34 14.93 14.93 3.98
CA ALA A 34 14.43 14.48 2.68
C ALA A 34 15.06 13.15 2.32
N PHE A 35 14.21 12.16 2.01
CA PHE A 35 14.68 10.93 1.40
C PHE A 35 15.34 11.23 0.06
N GLN A 36 16.56 10.72 -0.11
CA GLN A 36 17.26 10.71 -1.38
C GLN A 36 16.90 9.44 -2.14
N HIS A 37 16.73 9.54 -3.45
CA HIS A 37 16.50 8.39 -4.30
C HIS A 37 17.74 7.46 -4.26
N ALA A 38 17.53 6.23 -3.80
CA ALA A 38 18.62 5.29 -3.50
C ALA A 38 18.46 3.94 -4.21
N VAL A 39 17.23 3.55 -4.59
CA VAL A 39 16.96 2.29 -5.28
C VAL A 39 16.17 2.53 -6.56
N VAL A 40 16.65 1.94 -7.67
CA VAL A 40 15.92 1.91 -8.93
C VAL A 40 14.89 0.79 -8.88
N VAL A 41 13.65 1.12 -9.21
CA VAL A 41 12.55 0.15 -9.28
C VAL A 41 12.50 -0.45 -10.67
N GLU A 42 12.87 -1.73 -10.76
CA GLU A 42 12.81 -2.49 -12.02
C GLU A 42 11.36 -2.69 -12.51
N PRO A 43 11.13 -2.86 -13.82
CA PRO A 43 9.82 -3.26 -14.33
C PRO A 43 9.30 -4.51 -13.63
N ARG A 44 8.02 -4.49 -13.24
CA ARG A 44 7.39 -5.64 -12.58
C ARG A 44 7.16 -6.76 -13.61
N PRO A 45 7.54 -8.02 -13.33
CA PRO A 45 7.52 -9.11 -14.30
C PRO A 45 6.17 -9.84 -14.38
N TYR A 46 5.09 -9.23 -13.87
CA TYR A 46 3.72 -9.72 -13.95
C TYR A 46 2.84 -8.72 -14.71
N GLU A 47 1.73 -9.21 -15.24
CA GLU A 47 0.83 -8.44 -16.11
C GLU A 47 -0.38 -7.83 -15.37
N PHE A 48 -0.52 -8.03 -14.06
CA PHE A 48 -1.63 -7.47 -13.30
C PHE A 48 -1.68 -5.94 -13.38
N GLU A 49 -2.87 -5.41 -13.68
CA GLU A 49 -3.13 -3.97 -13.72
C GLU A 49 -4.58 -3.64 -13.35
N ILE A 50 -4.78 -2.40 -12.89
CA ILE A 50 -6.11 -1.80 -12.70
C ILE A 50 -6.12 -0.49 -13.47
N LEU A 51 -6.96 -0.40 -14.51
CA LEU A 51 -7.04 0.78 -15.40
C LEU A 51 -5.67 1.15 -16.02
N GLY A 52 -4.87 0.16 -16.42
CA GLY A 52 -3.52 0.37 -16.95
C GLY A 52 -2.48 0.77 -15.90
N VAL A 53 -2.85 0.90 -14.63
CA VAL A 53 -1.93 1.23 -13.53
C VAL A 53 -1.46 -0.04 -12.83
N LYS A 54 -0.15 -0.13 -12.62
CA LYS A 54 0.51 -1.22 -11.89
C LYS A 54 1.58 -0.71 -10.92
N PRO A 55 1.90 -1.45 -9.85
CA PRO A 55 3.00 -1.11 -8.97
C PRO A 55 4.32 -0.91 -9.73
N GLY A 56 5.16 -0.02 -9.22
CA GLY A 56 6.39 0.43 -9.87
C GLY A 56 6.20 1.53 -10.92
N MET A 57 4.97 1.84 -11.33
CA MET A 57 4.69 2.99 -12.19
C MET A 57 4.98 4.31 -11.44
N PRO A 58 5.62 5.31 -12.09
CA PRO A 58 5.77 6.66 -11.51
C PRO A 58 4.42 7.25 -11.13
N ILE A 59 4.32 7.87 -9.96
CA ILE A 59 3.03 8.31 -9.44
C ILE A 59 2.31 9.34 -10.32
N ASP A 60 3.06 10.26 -10.95
CA ASP A 60 2.48 11.28 -11.85
C ASP A 60 1.83 10.65 -13.09
N GLU A 61 2.42 9.58 -13.62
CA GLU A 61 1.86 8.84 -14.75
C GLU A 61 0.60 8.08 -14.34
N ALA A 62 0.63 7.41 -13.19
CA ALA A 62 -0.51 6.68 -12.66
C ALA A 62 -1.71 7.59 -12.39
N VAL A 63 -1.46 8.75 -11.76
CA VAL A 63 -2.49 9.76 -11.49
C VAL A 63 -3.11 10.24 -12.79
N ARG A 64 -2.29 10.57 -13.81
CA ARG A 64 -2.78 11.00 -15.12
C ARG A 64 -3.73 9.97 -15.76
N LEU A 65 -3.34 8.69 -15.78
CA LEU A 65 -4.16 7.62 -16.37
C LEU A 65 -5.52 7.47 -15.66
N ILE A 66 -5.51 7.59 -14.34
CA ILE A 66 -6.73 7.46 -13.54
C ILE A 66 -7.63 8.69 -13.68
N GLU A 67 -7.07 9.90 -13.65
CA GLU A 67 -7.83 11.13 -13.82
C GLU A 67 -8.46 11.21 -15.21
N GLU A 68 -7.75 10.75 -16.25
CA GLU A 68 -8.30 10.59 -17.60
C GLU A 68 -9.49 9.62 -17.62
N HIS A 69 -9.39 8.48 -16.91
CA HIS A 69 -10.48 7.52 -16.81
C HIS A 69 -11.69 8.07 -16.03
N LEU A 70 -11.45 8.71 -14.88
CA LEU A 70 -12.50 9.18 -13.99
C LEU A 70 -13.12 10.53 -14.43
N GLY A 71 -12.45 11.25 -15.33
CA GLY A 71 -12.83 12.61 -15.75
C GLY A 71 -12.78 13.63 -14.61
N LYS A 72 -12.00 13.36 -13.55
CA LYS A 72 -11.87 14.22 -12.37
C LYS A 72 -10.49 14.06 -11.74
N GLU A 73 -10.03 15.10 -11.06
CA GLU A 73 -8.76 15.10 -10.33
C GLU A 73 -8.83 14.23 -9.07
N LEU A 74 -7.73 13.53 -8.78
CA LEU A 74 -7.56 12.80 -7.53
C LEU A 74 -7.07 13.75 -6.43
N SER A 75 -7.51 13.51 -5.19
CA SER A 75 -7.01 14.25 -4.03
C SER A 75 -5.73 13.61 -3.50
N PRO A 76 -4.64 14.37 -3.32
CA PRO A 76 -3.43 13.85 -2.71
C PRO A 76 -3.66 13.55 -1.23
N LEU A 77 -3.00 12.49 -0.74
CA LEU A 77 -2.92 12.14 0.66
C LEU A 77 -1.50 12.40 1.14
N ASP A 78 -1.32 13.42 1.97
CA ASP A 78 -0.03 13.76 2.56
C ASP A 78 0.03 13.36 4.04
N GLY A 79 1.25 13.17 4.55
CA GLY A 79 1.48 12.88 5.96
C GLY A 79 2.87 13.32 6.41
N THR A 80 3.06 13.41 7.72
CA THR A 80 4.38 13.67 8.32
C THR A 80 4.89 12.40 8.96
N LEU A 81 6.08 11.97 8.57
CA LEU A 81 6.83 10.92 9.26
C LEU A 81 7.75 11.58 10.28
N GLN A 82 7.67 11.14 11.53
CA GLN A 82 8.64 11.50 12.56
C GLN A 82 9.10 10.24 13.32
N ILE A 83 10.42 10.06 13.38
CA ILE A 83 11.06 8.93 14.06
C ILE A 83 12.13 9.51 14.98
N SER A 84 12.09 9.14 16.25
CA SER A 84 13.06 9.62 17.24
C SER A 84 13.80 8.45 17.88
N SER A 85 15.10 8.61 18.04
CA SER A 85 15.96 7.69 18.80
C SER A 85 15.89 8.00 20.30
N PRO A 86 16.25 7.04 21.18
CA PRO A 86 16.22 7.24 22.63
C PRO A 86 17.09 8.40 23.15
N ASP A 87 18.15 8.75 22.44
CA ASP A 87 19.05 9.85 22.76
C ASP A 87 18.59 11.21 22.21
N GLY A 88 17.39 11.27 21.62
CA GLY A 88 16.70 12.50 21.22
C GLY A 88 16.98 12.96 19.78
N ARG A 89 17.77 12.22 18.99
CA ARG A 89 17.89 12.51 17.55
C ARG A 89 16.56 12.19 16.86
N THR A 90 16.20 12.99 15.87
CA THR A 90 14.93 12.85 15.16
C THR A 90 15.17 12.92 13.66
N PHE A 91 14.51 12.02 12.93
CA PHE A 91 14.29 12.10 11.50
C PHE A 91 12.85 12.55 11.26
N ARG A 92 12.63 13.62 10.50
CA ARG A 92 11.29 14.14 10.21
C ARG A 92 11.14 14.56 8.76
N THR A 93 10.13 14.04 8.06
CA THR A 93 9.90 14.37 6.64
C THR A 93 8.40 14.45 6.30
N GLU A 94 8.05 15.21 5.28
CA GLU A 94 6.71 15.16 4.67
C GLU A 94 6.70 14.09 3.57
N LEU A 95 5.62 13.31 3.52
CA LEU A 95 5.45 12.24 2.56
C LEU A 95 4.13 12.39 1.84
N ARG A 96 4.17 12.28 0.51
CA ARG A 96 3.02 11.82 -0.26
C ARG A 96 2.78 10.36 0.12
N LEU A 97 1.62 10.06 0.67
CA LEU A 97 1.18 8.71 1.05
C LEU A 97 0.36 8.03 -0.05
N GLY A 98 -0.18 8.82 -0.98
CA GLY A 98 -0.96 8.32 -2.10
C GLY A 98 -1.96 9.34 -2.62
N TYR A 99 -2.99 8.85 -3.30
CA TYR A 99 -4.07 9.64 -3.89
C TYR A 99 -5.39 8.91 -3.73
N GLU A 100 -6.51 9.64 -3.64
CA GLU A 100 -7.84 9.03 -3.61
C GLU A 100 -8.89 9.85 -4.34
N THR A 101 -9.96 9.17 -4.77
CA THR A 101 -11.11 9.82 -5.40
C THR A 101 -11.84 10.70 -4.39
N PRO A 102 -11.99 12.01 -4.67
CA PRO A 102 -12.70 12.91 -3.75
C PRO A 102 -14.19 12.58 -3.67
N GLY A 103 -14.81 12.92 -2.53
CA GLY A 103 -16.26 12.89 -2.36
C GLY A 103 -16.87 11.53 -2.04
N ILE A 104 -16.07 10.47 -1.92
CA ILE A 104 -16.53 9.16 -1.46
C ILE A 104 -16.65 9.17 0.07
N THR A 105 -17.82 9.57 0.56
CA THR A 105 -18.06 9.69 2.02
C THR A 105 -18.35 8.32 2.66
N PHE A 106 -18.18 8.24 3.98
CA PHE A 106 -18.59 7.06 4.75
C PHE A 106 -20.05 6.66 4.50
N PHE A 107 -20.94 7.66 4.36
CA PHE A 107 -22.36 7.44 4.09
C PHE A 107 -22.59 6.86 2.70
N LEU A 108 -21.99 7.46 1.66
CA LEU A 108 -22.06 6.94 0.30
C LEU A 108 -21.52 5.51 0.22
N HIS A 109 -20.40 5.26 0.89
CA HIS A 109 -19.75 3.96 0.88
C HIS A 109 -20.56 2.88 1.62
N ASN A 110 -21.14 3.17 2.79
CA ASN A 110 -21.66 2.14 3.71
C ASN A 110 -23.17 2.15 3.94
N GLN A 111 -23.87 3.24 3.60
CA GLN A 111 -25.28 3.41 3.95
C GLN A 111 -26.18 3.71 2.74
N ASP A 112 -25.58 4.11 1.62
CA ASP A 112 -26.29 4.42 0.38
C ASP A 112 -26.09 3.32 -0.67
N ASP A 113 -27.11 3.12 -1.52
CA ASP A 113 -27.09 2.23 -2.67
C ASP A 113 -26.71 2.95 -3.97
N GLN A 114 -26.44 4.26 -3.90
CA GLN A 114 -25.99 5.04 -5.05
C GLN A 114 -24.71 4.45 -5.70
N PRO A 115 -24.68 4.35 -7.04
CA PRO A 115 -23.48 3.97 -7.77
C PRO A 115 -22.31 4.92 -7.53
N PHE A 116 -21.10 4.37 -7.50
CA PHE A 116 -19.87 5.16 -7.45
C PHE A 116 -18.70 4.38 -8.04
N ASP A 117 -17.65 5.11 -8.40
CA ASP A 117 -16.33 4.57 -8.74
C ASP A 117 -15.31 5.29 -7.88
N SER A 118 -14.66 4.53 -7.02
CA SER A 118 -13.68 5.00 -6.03
C SER A 118 -12.35 4.34 -6.32
N LEU A 119 -11.31 5.16 -6.45
CA LEU A 119 -9.94 4.69 -6.62
C LEU A 119 -9.04 5.29 -5.55
N LYS A 120 -8.14 4.45 -5.02
CA LYS A 120 -7.09 4.84 -4.08
C LYS A 120 -5.75 4.23 -4.46
N LEU A 121 -4.73 5.08 -4.52
CA LEU A 121 -3.33 4.70 -4.69
C LEU A 121 -2.60 4.79 -3.34
N ASP A 122 -1.65 3.88 -3.11
CA ASP A 122 -0.55 4.11 -2.18
C ASP A 122 0.75 4.27 -2.97
N VAL A 123 1.65 5.10 -2.45
CA VAL A 123 2.94 5.41 -3.08
C VAL A 123 4.08 5.06 -2.12
N SER A 124 5.21 4.68 -2.70
CA SER A 124 6.47 4.48 -2.01
C SER A 124 7.11 5.81 -1.58
N THR A 125 8.09 5.76 -0.68
CA THR A 125 8.87 6.97 -0.35
C THR A 125 9.70 7.45 -1.54
N PRO A 126 10.21 8.70 -1.49
CA PRO A 126 11.19 9.17 -2.49
C PRO A 126 12.47 8.32 -2.56
N ALA A 127 12.77 7.48 -1.56
CA ALA A 127 13.94 6.59 -1.57
C ALA A 127 13.90 5.58 -2.73
N SER A 128 12.70 5.23 -3.20
CA SER A 128 12.46 4.38 -4.37
C SER A 128 11.80 5.12 -5.54
N GLY A 129 11.88 6.46 -5.55
CA GLY A 129 11.40 7.29 -6.64
C GLY A 129 9.90 7.59 -6.65
N SER A 130 9.20 7.42 -5.51
CA SER A 130 7.77 7.74 -5.39
C SER A 130 6.90 7.06 -6.45
N VAL A 131 6.98 5.74 -6.49
CA VAL A 131 6.23 4.89 -7.41
C VAL A 131 5.00 4.28 -6.74
N VAL A 132 4.01 3.87 -7.53
CA VAL A 132 2.83 3.16 -7.03
C VAL A 132 3.24 1.85 -6.34
N THR A 133 2.70 1.58 -5.17
CA THR A 133 2.86 0.30 -4.45
C THR A 133 1.56 -0.48 -4.33
N VAL A 134 0.43 0.24 -4.30
CA VAL A 134 -0.91 -0.33 -4.23
C VAL A 134 -1.86 0.43 -5.13
N VAL A 135 -2.72 -0.30 -5.84
CA VAL A 135 -3.90 0.24 -6.52
C VAL A 135 -5.13 -0.43 -5.93
N ARG A 136 -6.11 0.35 -5.48
CA ARG A 136 -7.42 -0.12 -5.02
C ARG A 136 -8.50 0.58 -5.82
N ARG A 137 -9.42 -0.17 -6.38
CA ARG A 137 -10.61 0.36 -7.04
C ARG A 137 -11.85 -0.34 -6.52
N GLU A 138 -12.86 0.42 -6.17
CA GLU A 138 -14.18 -0.08 -5.82
C GLU A 138 -15.21 0.56 -6.74
N VAL A 139 -16.00 -0.28 -7.39
CA VAL A 139 -17.08 0.15 -8.30
C VAL A 139 -18.38 -0.41 -7.78
N ARG A 140 -19.33 0.46 -7.46
CA ARG A 140 -20.71 0.09 -7.17
C ARG A 140 -21.58 0.46 -8.35
N LEU A 141 -22.32 -0.52 -8.83
CA LEU A 141 -23.27 -0.42 -9.94
C LEU A 141 -24.65 -0.85 -9.48
N SER A 142 -25.68 -0.41 -10.19
CA SER A 142 -27.01 -1.03 -10.08
C SER A 142 -26.94 -2.50 -10.47
N ALA A 143 -27.76 -3.35 -9.85
CA ALA A 143 -27.71 -4.80 -10.08
C ALA A 143 -27.96 -5.22 -11.54
N SER A 144 -28.70 -4.41 -12.31
CA SER A 144 -28.93 -4.63 -13.75
C SER A 144 -27.71 -4.36 -14.63
N ASP A 145 -26.77 -3.55 -14.14
CA ASP A 145 -25.68 -3.00 -14.94
C ASP A 145 -24.33 -3.68 -14.63
N GLY A 146 -24.24 -4.34 -13.47
CA GLY A 146 -23.05 -5.08 -13.07
C GLY A 146 -22.94 -6.46 -13.74
N PRO A 147 -21.71 -6.95 -14.00
CA PRO A 147 -21.52 -8.31 -14.49
C PRO A 147 -21.94 -9.33 -13.43
N ASP A 148 -22.41 -10.49 -13.85
CA ASP A 148 -22.50 -11.63 -12.94
C ASP A 148 -21.08 -12.13 -12.57
N GLY A 149 -20.98 -12.79 -11.42
CA GLY A 149 -19.68 -13.21 -10.90
C GLY A 149 -18.96 -14.26 -11.75
N ALA A 150 -19.68 -15.11 -12.49
CA ALA A 150 -19.07 -16.12 -13.34
C ALA A 150 -18.50 -15.50 -14.62
N SER A 151 -19.23 -14.56 -15.23
CA SER A 151 -18.73 -13.79 -16.38
C SER A 151 -17.52 -12.94 -16.02
N LEU A 152 -17.51 -12.32 -14.83
CA LEU A 152 -16.35 -11.57 -14.35
C LEU A 152 -15.14 -12.49 -14.14
N LEU A 153 -15.32 -13.64 -13.49
CA LEU A 153 -14.23 -14.60 -13.29
C LEU A 153 -13.65 -15.07 -14.63
N ALA A 154 -14.50 -15.48 -15.57
CA ALA A 154 -14.04 -15.96 -16.89
C ALA A 154 -13.22 -14.91 -17.64
N GLN A 155 -13.59 -13.63 -17.57
CA GLN A 155 -12.80 -12.54 -18.15
C GLN A 155 -11.42 -12.40 -17.48
N LEU A 156 -11.37 -12.53 -16.15
CA LEU A 156 -10.11 -12.44 -15.42
C LEU A 156 -9.22 -13.66 -15.65
N GLU A 157 -9.80 -14.86 -15.81
CA GLU A 157 -9.06 -16.09 -16.14
C GLU A 157 -8.47 -16.05 -17.55
N ASP A 158 -9.16 -15.44 -18.52
CA ASP A 158 -8.63 -15.22 -19.88
C ASP A 158 -7.39 -14.30 -19.86
N LEU A 159 -7.37 -13.31 -18.97
CA LEU A 159 -6.27 -12.35 -18.84
C LEU A 159 -5.11 -12.88 -17.99
N TYR A 160 -5.40 -13.53 -16.87
CA TYR A 160 -4.43 -13.80 -15.81
C TYR A 160 -4.31 -15.28 -15.43
N GLY A 161 -5.00 -16.17 -16.14
CA GLY A 161 -5.04 -17.60 -15.82
C GLY A 161 -5.87 -17.92 -14.58
N GLU A 162 -5.78 -19.15 -14.08
CA GLU A 162 -6.54 -19.59 -12.91
C GLU A 162 -6.08 -18.85 -11.63
N PRO A 163 -7.00 -18.43 -10.75
CA PRO A 163 -6.64 -17.78 -9.50
C PRO A 163 -5.91 -18.73 -8.54
N SER A 164 -4.93 -18.20 -7.81
CA SER A 164 -4.21 -18.88 -6.71
C SER A 164 -5.11 -19.22 -5.53
N GLU A 165 -6.17 -18.44 -5.29
CA GLU A 165 -7.16 -18.68 -4.23
C GLU A 165 -8.56 -18.26 -4.68
N THR A 166 -9.56 -19.05 -4.29
CA THR A 166 -10.98 -18.76 -4.51
C THR A 166 -11.74 -18.85 -3.20
N LYS A 167 -12.62 -17.89 -2.93
CA LYS A 167 -13.53 -17.89 -1.80
C LYS A 167 -14.94 -17.58 -2.26
N VAL A 168 -15.83 -18.54 -2.06
CA VAL A 168 -17.25 -18.40 -2.38
C VAL A 168 -18.05 -18.39 -1.09
N SER A 169 -18.88 -17.37 -0.93
CA SER A 169 -19.78 -17.20 0.21
C SER A 169 -21.11 -16.61 -0.28
N PRO A 170 -22.22 -16.79 0.46
CA PRO A 170 -23.51 -16.25 0.02
C PRO A 170 -23.44 -14.73 -0.26
N GLY A 171 -23.66 -14.35 -1.51
CA GLY A 171 -23.63 -12.95 -1.98
C GLY A 171 -22.23 -12.33 -2.08
N THR A 172 -21.15 -13.09 -1.92
CA THR A 172 -19.77 -12.60 -2.12
C THR A 172 -18.86 -13.69 -2.65
N ASN A 173 -18.29 -13.45 -3.83
CA ASN A 173 -17.22 -14.24 -4.42
C ASN A 173 -15.93 -13.45 -4.36
N SER A 174 -14.81 -14.11 -4.11
CA SER A 174 -13.49 -13.47 -4.13
C SER A 174 -12.46 -14.40 -4.75
N TRP A 175 -11.54 -13.80 -5.51
CA TRP A 175 -10.48 -14.48 -6.23
C TRP A 175 -9.18 -13.71 -6.01
N LEU A 176 -8.08 -14.45 -5.98
CA LEU A 176 -6.75 -13.89 -5.76
C LEU A 176 -5.77 -14.56 -6.72
N TRP A 177 -5.06 -13.75 -7.49
CA TRP A 177 -3.84 -14.14 -8.19
C TRP A 177 -2.66 -13.66 -7.35
N ALA A 178 -1.69 -14.54 -7.15
CA ALA A 178 -0.54 -14.25 -6.31
C ALA A 178 0.75 -14.77 -6.94
N THR A 179 1.82 -14.02 -6.76
CA THR A 179 3.18 -14.47 -7.07
C THR A 179 3.97 -14.65 -5.78
N ASP A 180 5.01 -15.47 -5.80
CA ASP A 180 6.00 -15.51 -4.72
C ASP A 180 6.95 -14.30 -4.76
N MET A 181 7.93 -14.28 -3.86
CA MET A 181 8.95 -13.21 -3.78
C MET A 181 9.91 -13.18 -4.99
N ASP A 182 9.97 -14.21 -5.81
CA ASP A 182 10.70 -14.23 -7.07
C ASP A 182 9.80 -13.89 -8.27
N TYR A 183 8.54 -13.52 -7.99
CA TYR A 183 7.47 -13.28 -8.96
C TYR A 183 7.09 -14.50 -9.81
N SER A 184 7.29 -15.71 -9.27
CA SER A 184 6.72 -16.91 -9.87
C SER A 184 5.27 -17.06 -9.45
N ASP A 185 4.40 -17.44 -10.38
CA ASP A 185 2.97 -17.65 -10.09
C ASP A 185 2.78 -18.72 -9.01
N ILE A 186 1.95 -18.41 -8.02
CA ILE A 186 1.55 -19.37 -7.00
C ILE A 186 0.33 -20.13 -7.51
N ALA A 187 0.49 -21.44 -7.65
CA ALA A 187 -0.60 -22.32 -8.09
C ALA A 187 -1.77 -22.34 -7.09
N PHE A 188 -2.96 -22.70 -7.58
CA PHE A 188 -4.16 -22.82 -6.76
C PHE A 188 -3.97 -23.74 -5.55
N VAL A 189 -4.23 -23.23 -4.35
CA VAL A 189 -4.00 -23.97 -3.10
C VAL A 189 -5.13 -24.94 -2.69
N GLY A 190 -6.25 -24.95 -3.42
CA GLY A 190 -7.35 -25.92 -3.25
C GLY A 190 -8.55 -25.43 -2.43
N GLY A 191 -9.75 -25.92 -2.74
CA GLY A 191 -11.02 -25.66 -2.04
C GLY A 191 -11.39 -26.70 -0.97
N GLY A 192 -10.43 -27.10 -0.13
CA GLY A 192 -10.65 -28.08 0.94
C GLY A 192 -11.52 -27.54 2.11
N PRO A 193 -11.93 -28.40 3.06
CA PRO A 193 -12.71 -27.97 4.23
C PRO A 193 -11.91 -27.07 5.18
N GLU A 194 -10.59 -27.17 5.16
CA GLU A 194 -9.70 -26.23 5.84
C GLU A 194 -9.36 -25.06 4.91
N PRO A 195 -9.48 -23.81 5.38
CA PRO A 195 -9.14 -22.67 4.55
C PRO A 195 -7.63 -22.66 4.28
N ARG A 196 -7.27 -22.80 3.02
CA ARG A 196 -5.91 -22.66 2.52
C ARG A 196 -5.77 -21.28 1.91
N TYR A 197 -4.72 -20.57 2.28
CA TYR A 197 -4.43 -19.24 1.78
C TYR A 197 -3.20 -19.30 0.88
N ALA A 198 -3.27 -18.67 -0.29
CA ALA A 198 -2.11 -18.54 -1.17
C ALA A 198 -1.01 -17.68 -0.51
N CYS A 199 -1.41 -16.71 0.31
CA CYS A 199 -0.53 -15.80 1.02
C CYS A 199 -0.70 -15.89 2.54
N VAL A 200 0.38 -15.68 3.29
CA VAL A 200 0.29 -15.49 4.75
C VAL A 200 -0.55 -14.24 5.05
N ARG A 201 -1.58 -14.40 5.87
CA ARG A 201 -2.34 -13.28 6.46
C ARG A 201 -1.42 -12.48 7.38
N GLY A 202 -0.93 -11.36 6.91
CA GLY A 202 0.07 -10.56 7.63
C GLY A 202 1.02 -9.78 6.73
N LEU A 203 0.85 -9.78 5.42
CA LEU A 203 1.50 -8.73 4.63
C LEU A 203 0.78 -7.40 4.92
N PRO A 204 1.50 -6.27 5.11
CA PRO A 204 0.90 -5.01 5.51
C PRO A 204 -0.25 -4.64 4.57
N ASP A 205 -1.44 -4.43 5.14
CA ASP A 205 -2.64 -4.15 4.36
C ASP A 205 -2.57 -2.79 3.64
N ASN A 206 -1.77 -1.89 4.19
CA ASN A 206 -1.33 -0.66 3.59
C ASN A 206 0.05 -0.90 2.98
N GLY A 207 0.18 -0.92 1.66
CA GLY A 207 1.48 -0.95 0.98
C GLY A 207 2.23 0.38 1.10
N ARG A 208 2.14 1.01 2.27
CA ARG A 208 2.78 2.26 2.64
C ARG A 208 4.01 1.96 3.47
N TYR A 209 4.96 2.87 3.40
CA TYR A 209 6.12 2.83 4.27
C TYR A 209 5.73 2.85 5.76
N SER A 210 6.40 2.00 6.53
CA SER A 210 6.44 2.02 7.99
C SER A 210 7.87 1.70 8.39
N TYR A 211 8.41 2.46 9.35
CA TYR A 211 9.77 2.27 9.84
C TYR A 211 9.94 0.90 10.50
N GLU A 212 8.98 0.50 11.32
CA GLU A 212 8.92 -0.85 11.86
C GLU A 212 8.25 -1.79 10.86
N ALA A 213 8.84 -2.97 10.67
CA ALA A 213 8.19 -4.04 9.92
C ALA A 213 6.96 -4.51 10.72
N PRO A 214 5.74 -4.38 10.20
CA PRO A 214 4.57 -4.87 10.92
C PRO A 214 4.60 -6.41 11.03
N PHE A 215 5.32 -7.12 10.14
CA PHE A 215 5.44 -8.58 10.13
C PHE A 215 6.79 -9.06 9.56
N LEU A 216 7.15 -10.32 9.83
CA LEU A 216 8.31 -10.97 9.22
C LEU A 216 7.98 -11.32 7.75
N THR A 217 8.63 -10.66 6.80
CA THR A 217 8.61 -11.01 5.36
C THR A 217 9.41 -12.28 5.04
N GLY A 218 9.75 -13.09 6.05
CA GLY A 218 10.40 -14.40 5.91
C GLY A 218 9.51 -15.52 6.43
N GLY A 219 9.21 -16.52 5.60
CA GLY A 219 8.34 -17.65 5.92
C GLY A 219 7.76 -18.32 4.67
N PRO A 220 7.21 -19.54 4.77
CA PRO A 220 6.47 -20.16 3.67
C PRO A 220 5.23 -19.32 3.33
N ASN A 221 4.91 -19.18 2.04
CA ASN A 221 3.76 -18.44 1.49
C ASN A 221 3.83 -16.90 1.58
N ASN A 222 5.03 -16.32 1.51
CA ASN A 222 5.18 -14.87 1.35
C ASN A 222 5.00 -14.50 -0.12
N CYS A 223 3.92 -13.79 -0.40
CA CYS A 223 3.62 -13.31 -1.74
C CYS A 223 4.45 -12.07 -2.09
N GLY A 224 5.03 -12.04 -3.28
CA GLY A 224 5.71 -10.87 -3.83
C GLY A 224 4.70 -9.83 -4.29
N ALA A 225 3.72 -10.24 -5.09
CA ALA A 225 2.60 -9.39 -5.49
C ALA A 225 1.28 -10.16 -5.44
N THR A 226 0.18 -9.42 -5.28
CA THR A 226 -1.17 -9.96 -5.31
C THR A 226 -2.14 -9.08 -6.09
N PHE A 227 -3.00 -9.71 -6.86
CA PHE A 227 -4.17 -9.10 -7.49
C PHE A 227 -5.43 -9.80 -6.97
N GLY A 228 -6.19 -9.10 -6.14
CA GLY A 228 -7.42 -9.58 -5.53
C GLY A 228 -8.65 -8.93 -6.15
N VAL A 229 -9.67 -9.74 -6.41
CA VAL A 229 -10.98 -9.28 -6.87
C VAL A 229 -12.06 -9.83 -5.96
N SER A 230 -12.99 -8.99 -5.55
CA SER A 230 -14.20 -9.39 -4.82
C SER A 230 -15.44 -8.86 -5.52
N HIS A 231 -16.40 -9.75 -5.75
CA HIS A 231 -17.68 -9.50 -6.36
C HIS A 231 -18.76 -9.70 -5.29
N ARG A 232 -19.43 -8.61 -4.91
CA ARG A 232 -20.48 -8.61 -3.89
C ARG A 232 -21.80 -8.22 -4.52
N THR A 233 -22.81 -9.05 -4.31
CA THR A 233 -24.16 -8.81 -4.84
C THR A 233 -25.15 -8.54 -3.72
N SER A 234 -26.03 -7.57 -3.93
CA SER A 234 -27.24 -7.34 -3.15
C SER A 234 -28.48 -7.41 -4.05
N ALA A 235 -29.65 -7.12 -3.50
CA ALA A 235 -30.88 -7.05 -4.30
C ALA A 235 -30.90 -5.84 -5.28
N THR A 236 -30.16 -4.78 -4.96
CA THR A 236 -30.21 -3.49 -5.67
C THR A 236 -28.89 -3.15 -6.37
N THR A 237 -27.77 -3.72 -5.91
CA THR A 237 -26.42 -3.32 -6.34
C THR A 237 -25.49 -4.52 -6.56
N VAL A 238 -24.50 -4.29 -7.42
CA VAL A 238 -23.28 -5.11 -7.55
C VAL A 238 -22.11 -4.22 -7.18
N THR A 239 -21.26 -4.69 -6.25
CA THR A 239 -20.03 -3.99 -5.86
C THR A 239 -18.83 -4.84 -6.21
N LEU A 240 -17.93 -4.28 -7.01
CA LEU A 240 -16.67 -4.88 -7.43
C LEU A 240 -15.54 -4.22 -6.67
N ASN A 241 -14.68 -5.00 -6.02
CA ASN A 241 -13.48 -4.52 -5.36
C ASN A 241 -12.26 -5.14 -6.04
N PHE A 242 -11.35 -4.31 -6.52
CA PHE A 242 -10.08 -4.70 -7.11
C PHE A 242 -8.95 -4.16 -6.25
N ARG A 243 -7.95 -4.99 -5.97
CA ARG A 243 -6.78 -4.60 -5.19
C ARG A 243 -5.53 -5.25 -5.77
N LEU A 244 -4.58 -4.42 -6.18
CA LEU A 244 -3.26 -4.83 -6.63
C LEU A 244 -2.22 -4.32 -5.65
N THR A 245 -1.36 -5.18 -5.10
CA THR A 245 -0.33 -4.81 -4.12
C THR A 245 0.98 -5.51 -4.46
N ASP A 246 2.10 -4.78 -4.43
CA ASP A 246 3.45 -5.34 -4.58
C ASP A 246 4.22 -5.25 -3.25
N TYR A 247 4.21 -6.34 -2.51
CA TYR A 247 4.85 -6.43 -1.19
C TYR A 247 6.37 -6.43 -1.27
N LYS A 248 6.94 -7.00 -2.34
CA LYS A 248 8.40 -6.98 -2.56
C LYS A 248 8.88 -5.56 -2.80
N LEU A 249 8.15 -4.75 -3.57
CA LEU A 249 8.43 -3.34 -3.76
C LEU A 249 8.31 -2.54 -2.45
N VAL A 250 7.29 -2.81 -1.65
CA VAL A 250 7.14 -2.18 -0.32
C VAL A 250 8.33 -2.53 0.59
N ASP A 251 8.81 -3.78 0.56
CA ASP A 251 9.98 -4.19 1.33
C ASP A 251 11.28 -3.53 0.83
N GLN A 252 11.44 -3.41 -0.49
CA GLN A 252 12.56 -2.71 -1.13
C GLN A 252 12.59 -1.22 -0.75
N ASP A 253 11.45 -0.52 -0.85
CA ASP A 253 11.32 0.88 -0.46
C ASP A 253 11.63 1.08 1.03
N ARG A 254 11.08 0.22 1.88
CA ARG A 254 11.33 0.24 3.32
C ARG A 254 12.81 0.06 3.64
N ALA A 255 13.49 -0.90 3.01
CA ALA A 255 14.92 -1.10 3.23
C ALA A 255 15.74 0.14 2.82
N ALA A 256 15.41 0.75 1.67
CA ALA A 256 16.10 1.95 1.18
C ALA A 256 15.84 3.18 2.07
N ALA A 257 14.60 3.38 2.52
CA ALA A 257 14.22 4.47 3.41
C ALA A 257 14.80 4.27 4.82
N ASN A 258 14.69 3.07 5.40
CA ASN A 258 15.24 2.78 6.72
C ASN A 258 16.74 3.01 6.78
N SER A 259 17.50 2.66 5.73
CA SER A 259 18.94 2.94 5.69
C SER A 259 19.28 4.42 5.89
N GLN A 260 18.46 5.33 5.33
CA GLN A 260 18.68 6.78 5.45
C GLN A 260 18.22 7.31 6.81
N VAL A 261 17.12 6.78 7.34
CA VAL A 261 16.69 7.09 8.70
C VAL A 261 17.75 6.63 9.71
N ASP A 262 18.22 5.39 9.60
CA ASP A 262 19.21 4.80 10.49
C ASP A 262 20.54 5.57 10.44
N GLU A 263 21.00 5.96 9.24
CA GLU A 263 22.19 6.81 9.08
C GLU A 263 22.03 8.13 9.86
N LYS A 264 20.88 8.80 9.74
CA LYS A 264 20.59 10.04 10.46
C LYS A 264 20.54 9.83 11.97
N LEU A 265 19.86 8.77 12.42
CA LEU A 265 19.67 8.48 13.84
C LEU A 265 20.93 7.94 14.52
N THR A 266 21.91 7.43 13.77
CA THR A 266 23.17 6.87 14.30
C THR A 266 24.41 7.73 14.07
N ALA A 267 24.34 8.75 13.19
CA ALA A 267 25.43 9.69 12.91
C ALA A 267 26.08 10.27 14.19
N THR A 268 27.40 10.11 14.34
CA THR A 268 28.14 10.63 15.51
C THR A 268 27.93 12.14 15.62
N ALA A 269 27.58 12.62 16.82
CA ALA A 269 27.44 14.05 17.05
C ALA A 269 28.76 14.74 16.67
N ALA A 270 28.69 15.71 15.76
CA ALA A 270 29.84 16.57 15.50
C ALA A 270 30.25 17.23 16.83
N PRO A 271 31.56 17.30 17.15
CA PRO A 271 32.01 18.00 18.35
C PRO A 271 31.43 19.41 18.34
N SER A 272 30.83 19.82 19.46
CA SER A 272 30.32 21.18 19.59
C SER A 272 31.50 22.16 19.50
N ASP A 273 31.50 23.04 18.51
CA ASP A 273 32.44 24.17 18.39
C ASP A 273 32.22 25.25 19.48
N MET A 274 31.42 24.95 20.50
CA MET A 274 31.20 25.84 21.63
C MET A 274 32.45 25.85 22.51
N LYS A 275 33.38 26.75 22.17
CA LYS A 275 34.41 27.20 23.10
C LYS A 275 33.73 27.93 24.25
N LEU A 276 33.78 27.34 25.45
CA LEU A 276 33.44 28.01 26.71
C LEU A 276 34.38 29.21 26.95
#